data_AF-D3RRK7-F1
#
_entry.id   AF-D3RRK7-F1
#
_cell.length_a   1.000
_cell.length_b   1.000
_cell.length_c   1.000
_cell.angle_alpha   90.00
_cell.angle_beta   90.00
_cell.angle_gamma   90.00
#
_symmetry.space_group_name_H-M   'P 1'
#
loop_
_entity.id
_entity.type
_entity.pdbx_description
1 polymer ?
#
loop_
_entity_poly.entity_id
_entity_poly.type
_entity_poly.pdbx_seq_one_letter_code
_entity_poly.pdbx_strand_id
1 'polypeptide(L)'
;MMFYAKRQRGAALVIAAVLLVAMTLISVTSMRSSVTNIKISTNQRMKQGAYQAAESALMQILDENPHEVIPKTNTVGDFEKHPNYYQDRLKSDDQDRPYTEADVIMRFEGRRNNILISGEALGSIVLLYQADAYGRVRGVGGESVGAGAVNRMGAGLVRPSQ
;
A
#
# COMPACT_ATOMS: atom_id res chain seq x y z
N MET A 1 20.81 43.21 -63.50
CA MET A 1 19.96 42.77 -62.37
C MET A 1 20.87 42.56 -61.17
N MET A 2 20.86 43.46 -60.18
CA MET A 2 21.87 43.55 -59.11
C MET A 2 21.30 42.93 -57.82
N PHE A 3 21.86 41.81 -57.36
CA PHE A 3 21.41 41.10 -56.16
C PHE A 3 21.98 41.75 -54.89
N TYR A 4 21.11 42.37 -54.09
CA TYR A 4 21.41 42.79 -52.72
C TYR A 4 21.34 41.58 -51.78
N ALA A 5 22.48 40.98 -51.44
CA ALA A 5 22.51 39.85 -50.50
C ALA A 5 23.77 39.83 -49.63
N LYS A 6 24.09 40.92 -48.92
CA LYS A 6 25.20 40.91 -47.93
C LYS A 6 24.91 41.80 -46.72
N ARG A 7 23.90 41.45 -45.90
CA ARG A 7 23.77 41.95 -44.51
C ARG A 7 22.88 41.13 -43.55
N GLN A 8 22.23 40.05 -44.01
CA GLN A 8 21.30 39.25 -43.17
C GLN A 8 21.93 38.07 -42.41
N ARG A 9 23.23 37.77 -42.58
CA ARG A 9 23.86 36.58 -41.96
C ARG A 9 23.92 36.62 -40.43
N GLY A 10 24.03 37.80 -39.81
CA GLY A 10 24.10 37.92 -38.35
C GLY A 10 22.75 37.74 -37.65
N ALA A 11 21.69 38.36 -38.19
CA ALA A 11 20.35 38.28 -37.62
C ALA A 11 19.77 36.86 -37.68
N ALA A 12 20.00 36.13 -38.79
CA ALA A 12 19.55 34.75 -38.93
C ALA A 12 20.20 33.82 -37.89
N LEU A 13 21.48 34.03 -37.57
CA LEU A 13 22.20 33.23 -36.58
C LEU A 13 21.69 33.48 -35.15
N VAL A 14 21.38 34.74 -34.82
CA VAL A 14 20.77 35.10 -33.53
C VAL A 14 19.37 34.50 -33.40
N ILE A 15 18.54 34.59 -34.44
CA ILE A 15 17.18 34.02 -34.43
C ILE A 15 17.24 32.49 -34.29
N ALA A 16 18.14 31.82 -35.01
CA ALA A 16 18.33 30.38 -34.89
C ALA A 16 18.80 29.98 -33.47
N ALA A 17 19.71 30.75 -32.86
CA ALA A 17 20.16 30.51 -31.49
C ALA A 17 19.02 30.69 -30.47
N VAL A 18 18.21 31.74 -30.61
CA VAL A 18 17.04 31.99 -29.74
C VAL A 18 16.01 30.86 -29.88
N LEU A 19 15.72 30.43 -31.11
CA LEU A 19 14.79 29.31 -31.34
C LEU A 19 15.32 27.99 -30.77
N LEU A 20 16.62 27.72 -30.92
CA LEU A 20 17.26 26.53 -30.35
C LEU A 20 17.18 26.53 -28.83
N VAL A 21 17.44 27.68 -28.18
CA VAL A 21 17.30 27.83 -26.72
C VAL A 21 15.84 27.63 -26.30
N ALA A 22 14.89 28.25 -27.01
CA ALA A 22 13.46 28.09 -26.72
C ALA A 22 13.02 26.62 -26.81
N MET A 23 13.42 25.92 -27.87
CA MET A 23 13.15 24.48 -28.03
C MET A 23 13.77 23.66 -26.90
N THR A 24 15.02 23.93 -26.53
CA THR A 24 15.71 23.22 -25.44
C THR A 24 14.99 23.41 -24.11
N LEU A 25 14.55 24.64 -23.80
CA LEU A 25 13.81 24.94 -22.57
C LEU A 25 12.48 24.19 -22.52
N ILE A 26 11.75 24.13 -23.64
CA ILE A 26 10.51 23.36 -23.73
C ILE A 26 10.79 21.87 -23.50
N SER A 27 11.78 21.29 -24.20
CA SER A 27 12.15 19.88 -24.06
C SER A 27 12.58 19.51 -22.63
N VAL A 28 13.43 20.32 -21.99
CA VAL A 28 13.88 20.08 -20.61
C VAL A 28 12.70 20.16 -19.64
N THR A 29 11.79 21.11 -19.85
CA THR A 29 10.58 21.25 -19.02
C THR A 29 9.68 20.02 -19.15
N SER A 30 9.44 19.53 -20.37
CA SER A 30 8.70 18.29 -20.61
C SER A 30 9.35 17.09 -19.92
N MET A 31 10.67 16.95 -20.03
CA MET A 31 11.41 15.85 -19.39
C MET A 31 11.32 15.89 -17.86
N ARG A 32 11.42 17.08 -17.25
CA ARG A 32 11.27 17.26 -15.80
C ARG A 32 9.88 16.83 -15.30
N SER A 33 8.84 17.16 -16.06
CA SER A 33 7.47 16.72 -15.76
C SER A 33 7.34 15.20 -15.85
N SER A 34 7.91 14.57 -16.88
CA SER A 34 7.90 13.10 -17.04
C SER A 34 8.58 12.40 -15.86
N VAL A 35 9.76 12.85 -15.43
CA VAL A 35 10.47 12.26 -14.29
C VAL A 35 9.64 12.35 -13.00
N THR A 36 9.00 13.49 -12.77
CA THR A 36 8.11 13.67 -11.61
C THR A 36 6.91 12.72 -11.67
N ASN A 37 6.26 12.60 -12.82
CA ASN A 37 5.13 11.70 -13.01
C ASN A 37 5.51 10.23 -12.80
N ILE A 38 6.70 9.81 -13.26
CA ILE A 38 7.22 8.46 -13.02
C ILE A 38 7.39 8.19 -11.52
N LYS A 39 7.95 9.14 -10.76
CA LYS A 39 8.10 8.99 -9.30
C LYS A 39 6.76 8.87 -8.59
N ILE A 40 5.78 9.69 -8.98
CA ILE A 40 4.42 9.63 -8.41
C ILE A 40 3.77 8.29 -8.74
N SER A 41 3.80 7.86 -10.00
CA SER A 41 3.22 6.59 -10.45
C SER A 41 3.86 5.39 -9.74
N THR A 42 5.19 5.41 -9.56
CA THR A 42 5.91 4.36 -8.84
C THR A 42 5.48 4.28 -7.39
N ASN A 43 5.38 5.43 -6.71
CA ASN A 43 4.91 5.48 -5.32
C ASN A 43 3.46 5.01 -5.19
N GLN A 44 2.57 5.45 -6.09
CA GLN A 44 1.19 4.99 -6.13
C GLN A 44 1.09 3.47 -6.31
N ARG A 45 1.89 2.91 -7.22
CA ARG A 45 1.95 1.45 -7.45
C ARG A 45 2.43 0.70 -6.20
N MET A 46 3.47 1.20 -5.53
CA MET A 46 3.97 0.60 -4.28
C MET A 46 2.90 0.65 -3.18
N LYS A 47 2.24 1.80 -3.01
CA LYS A 47 1.16 1.97 -2.04
C LYS A 47 -0.02 1.03 -2.33
N GLN A 48 -0.38 0.85 -3.60
CA GLN A 48 -1.41 -0.09 -4.00
C GLN A 48 -1.02 -1.53 -3.67
N GLY A 49 0.23 -1.94 -3.93
CA GLY A 49 0.73 -3.27 -3.57
C GLY A 49 0.72 -3.51 -2.06
N ALA A 50 1.15 -2.53 -1.26
CA ALA A 50 1.08 -2.59 0.19
C ALA A 50 -0.37 -2.71 0.68
N TYR A 51 -1.31 -1.96 0.07
CA TYR A 51 -2.73 -2.04 0.43
C TYR A 51 -3.31 -3.42 0.12
N GLN A 52 -3.00 -3.96 -1.06
CA GLN A 52 -3.45 -5.30 -1.46
C GLN A 52 -2.94 -6.36 -0.49
N ALA A 53 -1.68 -6.29 -0.05
CA ALA A 53 -1.15 -7.23 0.94
C ALA A 53 -1.83 -7.11 2.31
N ALA A 54 -2.10 -5.88 2.77
CA ALA A 54 -2.85 -5.68 4.02
C ALA A 54 -4.26 -6.26 3.92
N GLU A 55 -4.93 -6.11 2.76
CA GLU A 55 -6.25 -6.67 2.52
C GLU A 55 -6.23 -8.20 2.49
N SER A 56 -5.27 -8.79 1.78
CA SER A 56 -5.10 -10.25 1.73
C SER A 56 -4.84 -10.83 3.11
N ALA A 57 -4.06 -10.15 3.95
CA ALA A 57 -3.87 -10.54 5.34
C ALA A 57 -5.18 -10.51 6.13
N LEU A 58 -6.00 -9.46 6.00
CA LEU A 58 -7.32 -9.40 6.66
C LEU A 58 -8.26 -10.50 6.16
N MET A 59 -8.26 -10.79 4.85
CA MET A 59 -9.03 -11.89 4.28
C MET A 59 -8.60 -13.24 4.85
N GLN A 60 -7.30 -13.47 5.03
CA GLN A 60 -6.78 -14.72 5.61
C GLN A 60 -7.16 -14.88 7.09
N ILE A 61 -7.33 -13.80 7.87
CA ILE A 61 -7.88 -13.87 9.23
C ILE A 61 -9.34 -14.40 9.24
N LEU A 62 -10.09 -14.13 8.17
CA LEU A 62 -11.47 -14.59 8.04
C LEU A 62 -11.58 -16.04 7.54
N ASP A 63 -10.56 -16.54 6.84
CA ASP A 63 -10.55 -17.88 6.21
C ASP A 63 -9.92 -18.95 7.11
N GLU A 64 -8.75 -18.66 7.69
CA GLU A 64 -8.01 -19.61 8.55
C GLU A 64 -8.50 -19.56 10.00
N ASN A 65 -8.41 -20.70 10.71
CA ASN A 65 -8.81 -20.87 12.11
C ASN A 65 -8.44 -19.63 12.96
N PRO A 66 -9.40 -18.76 13.34
CA PRO A 66 -9.11 -17.45 13.92
C PRO A 66 -8.45 -17.52 15.30
N HIS A 67 -8.41 -18.73 15.88
CA HIS A 67 -7.81 -19.01 17.19
C HIS A 67 -6.30 -18.80 17.26
N GLU A 68 -5.58 -18.81 16.14
CA GLU A 68 -4.13 -18.55 16.13
C GLU A 68 -3.82 -17.05 16.28
N VAL A 69 -4.72 -16.20 15.77
CA VAL A 69 -4.48 -14.75 15.68
C VAL A 69 -5.04 -13.97 16.87
N ILE A 70 -6.02 -14.56 17.57
CA ILE A 70 -6.72 -13.92 18.69
C ILE A 70 -5.81 -13.82 19.94
N PRO A 71 -5.82 -12.68 20.66
CA PRO A 71 -5.17 -12.56 21.96
C PRO A 71 -5.61 -13.64 22.94
N LYS A 72 -4.63 -14.26 23.64
CA LYS A 72 -4.88 -15.34 24.61
C LYS A 72 -5.60 -14.85 25.88
N THR A 73 -5.66 -13.54 26.08
CA THR A 73 -6.26 -12.86 27.22
C THR A 73 -7.44 -12.00 26.78
N ASN A 74 -8.48 -11.91 27.61
CA ASN A 74 -9.67 -11.09 27.36
C ASN A 74 -9.60 -9.75 28.12
N THR A 75 -8.42 -9.15 28.25
CA THR A 75 -8.28 -7.81 28.86
C THR A 75 -8.39 -6.77 27.76
N VAL A 76 -9.28 -5.79 27.96
CA VAL A 76 -9.46 -4.71 26.97
C VAL A 76 -8.12 -4.01 26.74
N GLY A 77 -7.76 -3.87 25.47
CA GLY A 77 -6.50 -3.27 25.04
C GLY A 77 -5.36 -4.27 24.82
N ASP A 78 -5.49 -5.52 25.29
CA ASP A 78 -4.52 -6.58 24.97
C ASP A 78 -4.48 -6.82 23.47
N PHE A 79 -3.28 -7.10 22.96
CA PHE A 79 -3.08 -7.33 21.54
C PHE A 79 -2.10 -8.47 21.30
N GLU A 80 -2.32 -9.19 20.21
CA GLU A 80 -1.42 -10.21 19.69
C GLU A 80 -0.90 -9.72 18.33
N LYS A 81 0.42 -9.78 18.14
CA LYS A 81 1.06 -9.39 16.88
C LYS A 81 1.56 -10.63 16.15
N HIS A 82 1.16 -10.74 14.89
CA HIS A 82 1.54 -11.80 13.96
C HIS A 82 2.40 -11.19 12.85
N PRO A 83 3.74 -11.22 12.99
CA PRO A 83 4.63 -10.75 11.93
C PRO A 83 4.59 -11.71 10.74
N ASN A 84 4.76 -11.18 9.53
CA ASN A 84 4.81 -11.99 8.30
C ASN A 84 3.57 -12.88 8.08
N TYR A 85 2.41 -12.42 8.53
CA TYR A 85 1.16 -13.18 8.44
C TYR A 85 0.78 -13.50 7.00
N TYR A 86 1.01 -12.54 6.09
CA TYR A 86 0.83 -12.71 4.66
C TYR A 86 2.11 -12.33 3.90
N GLN A 87 2.47 -13.13 2.91
CA GLN A 87 3.56 -12.84 1.98
C GLN A 87 3.21 -13.37 0.58
N ASP A 88 3.32 -12.53 -0.44
CA ASP A 88 3.12 -12.92 -1.86
C ASP A 88 4.40 -13.50 -2.50
N ARG A 89 5.28 -14.07 -1.68
CA ARG A 89 6.56 -14.59 -2.15
C ARG A 89 6.37 -15.99 -2.73
N LEU A 90 6.66 -16.16 -4.02
CA LEU A 90 6.74 -17.48 -4.65
C LEU A 90 7.82 -18.32 -3.94
N LYS A 91 7.48 -19.55 -3.54
CA LYS A 91 8.40 -20.43 -2.81
C LYS A 91 9.64 -20.76 -3.67
N SER A 92 10.79 -20.37 -3.14
CA SER A 92 12.14 -20.92 -3.39
C SER A 92 12.96 -20.46 -4.60
N ASP A 93 12.40 -20.04 -5.74
CA ASP A 93 13.21 -19.80 -6.96
C ASP A 93 13.30 -18.32 -7.42
N ASP A 94 12.42 -17.44 -6.92
CA ASP A 94 12.30 -16.04 -7.38
C ASP A 94 12.57 -15.05 -6.23
N GLN A 95 13.62 -15.31 -5.42
CA GLN A 95 14.00 -14.44 -4.29
C GLN A 95 14.53 -13.06 -4.72
N ASP A 96 14.82 -12.89 -6.00
CA ASP A 96 15.45 -11.70 -6.56
C ASP A 96 14.44 -10.65 -7.04
N ARG A 97 13.19 -10.77 -6.59
CA ARG A 97 12.11 -9.84 -6.92
C ARG A 97 11.55 -9.14 -5.68
N PRO A 98 11.11 -7.89 -5.83
CA PRO A 98 10.33 -7.24 -4.79
C PRO A 98 9.03 -8.02 -4.57
N TYR A 99 8.67 -8.19 -3.31
CA TYR A 99 7.45 -8.88 -2.89
C TYR A 99 6.68 -8.01 -1.90
N THR A 100 5.42 -8.34 -1.69
CA THR A 100 4.60 -7.68 -0.67
C THR A 100 4.44 -8.59 0.54
N GLU A 101 4.42 -7.97 1.71
CA GLU A 101 4.18 -8.66 2.98
C GLU A 101 3.17 -7.86 3.80
N ALA A 102 2.50 -8.53 4.73
CA ALA A 102 1.69 -7.85 5.72
C ALA A 102 1.80 -8.51 7.10
N ASP A 103 1.89 -7.65 8.11
CA ASP A 103 1.78 -8.03 9.52
C ASP A 103 0.35 -7.79 10.00
N VAL A 104 -0.11 -8.59 10.94
CA VAL A 104 -1.43 -8.43 11.56
C VAL A 104 -1.27 -8.16 13.06
N ILE A 105 -2.07 -7.23 13.58
CA ILE A 105 -2.22 -7.00 15.00
C ILE A 105 -3.70 -7.12 15.34
N MET A 106 -4.03 -8.05 16.21
CA MET A 106 -5.39 -8.22 16.74
C MET A 106 -5.44 -7.64 18.14
N ARG A 107 -6.37 -6.72 18.40
CA ARG A 107 -6.60 -6.11 19.71
C ARG A 107 -7.96 -6.53 20.24
N PHE A 108 -8.06 -6.88 21.52
CA PHE A 108 -9.34 -7.11 22.17
C PHE A 108 -9.98 -5.79 22.60
N GLU A 109 -11.17 -5.51 22.08
CA GLU A 109 -11.93 -4.26 22.35
C GLU A 109 -12.95 -4.46 23.46
N GLY A 110 -13.50 -5.67 23.60
CA GLY A 110 -14.42 -5.96 24.69
C GLY A 110 -15.38 -7.10 24.41
N ARG A 111 -16.32 -7.26 25.34
CA ARG A 111 -17.32 -8.32 25.31
C ARG A 111 -18.72 -7.72 25.29
N ARG A 112 -19.58 -8.27 24.44
CA ARG A 112 -21.01 -8.01 24.44
C ARG A 112 -21.77 -9.27 24.78
N ASN A 113 -22.72 -9.14 25.70
CA ASN A 113 -23.63 -10.21 26.08
C ASN A 113 -24.98 -9.99 25.40
N ASN A 114 -25.70 -11.09 25.15
CA ASN A 114 -27.11 -11.05 24.78
C ASN A 114 -27.38 -10.23 23.50
N ILE A 115 -26.56 -10.47 22.47
CA ILE A 115 -26.80 -9.84 21.16
C ILE A 115 -28.06 -10.45 20.56
N LEU A 116 -29.01 -9.59 20.23
CA LEU A 116 -30.22 -9.95 19.49
C LEU A 116 -29.81 -10.24 18.04
N ILE A 117 -29.93 -11.49 17.60
CA ILE A 117 -29.79 -11.86 16.19
C ILE A 117 -31.20 -12.15 15.69
N SER A 118 -31.69 -11.34 14.75
CA SER A 118 -33.07 -11.43 14.22
C SER A 118 -34.17 -11.25 15.27
N GLY A 119 -33.91 -10.48 16.34
CA GLY A 119 -34.89 -10.21 17.40
C GLY A 119 -34.93 -11.24 18.53
N GLU A 120 -34.18 -12.34 18.40
CA GLU A 120 -34.07 -13.36 19.44
C GLU A 120 -32.75 -13.21 20.22
N ALA A 121 -32.88 -13.30 21.55
CA ALA A 121 -31.76 -13.26 22.46
C ALA A 121 -31.08 -14.64 22.47
N LEU A 122 -30.13 -14.85 21.55
CA LEU A 122 -29.26 -16.01 21.64
C LEU A 122 -28.37 -15.80 22.86
N GLY A 123 -28.52 -16.67 23.87
CA GLY A 123 -27.59 -16.80 24.99
C GLY A 123 -26.18 -17.02 24.45
N SER A 124 -25.52 -15.92 24.13
CA SER A 124 -24.29 -15.90 23.36
C SER A 124 -23.49 -14.69 23.79
N ILE A 125 -22.18 -14.89 23.76
CA ILE A 125 -21.19 -13.92 24.13
C ILE A 125 -20.43 -13.60 22.86
N VAL A 126 -20.43 -12.34 22.47
CA VAL A 126 -19.63 -11.87 21.35
C VAL A 126 -18.42 -11.15 21.88
N LEU A 127 -17.24 -11.63 21.48
CA LEU A 127 -15.98 -10.99 21.76
C LEU A 127 -15.60 -10.13 20.56
N LEU A 128 -15.37 -8.86 20.82
CA LEU A 128 -15.04 -7.85 19.84
C LEU A 128 -13.53 -7.70 19.78
N TYR A 129 -13.00 -7.79 18.57
CA TYR A 129 -11.61 -7.59 18.25
C TYR A 129 -11.48 -6.51 17.17
N GLN A 130 -10.37 -5.78 17.19
CA GLN A 130 -9.94 -4.92 16.10
C GLN A 130 -8.70 -5.54 15.45
N ALA A 131 -8.80 -5.82 14.16
CA ALA A 131 -7.71 -6.29 13.32
C ALA A 131 -7.07 -5.09 12.62
N ASP A 132 -5.79 -4.85 12.85
CA ASP A 132 -4.98 -3.88 12.12
C ASP A 132 -3.95 -4.65 11.27
N ALA A 133 -4.06 -4.57 9.94
CA ALA A 133 -3.11 -5.17 9.00
C ALA A 133 -2.18 -4.11 8.40
N TYR A 134 -0.88 -4.34 8.49
CA TYR A 134 0.18 -3.45 8.04
C TYR A 134 0.90 -4.06 6.84
N GLY A 135 0.51 -3.62 5.64
CA GLY A 135 1.12 -4.05 4.39
C GLY A 135 2.35 -3.23 4.00
N ARG A 136 3.33 -3.88 3.38
CA ARG A 136 4.60 -3.27 2.94
C ARG A 136 5.07 -3.89 1.64
N VAL A 137 5.84 -3.11 0.88
CA VAL A 137 6.62 -3.60 -0.25
C VAL A 137 8.06 -3.81 0.21
N ARG A 138 8.56 -5.03 0.04
CA ARG A 138 9.96 -5.39 0.30
C ARG A 138 10.72 -5.47 -1.01
N GLY A 139 11.92 -4.93 -1.02
CA GLY A 139 12.88 -5.10 -2.11
C GLY A 139 13.62 -6.42 -2.01
N VAL A 140 14.52 -6.61 -2.97
CA VAL A 140 15.48 -7.71 -2.98
C VAL A 140 16.33 -7.64 -1.69
N GLY A 141 16.43 -8.75 -0.95
CA GLY A 141 17.13 -8.80 0.34
C GLY A 141 16.28 -8.42 1.56
N GLY A 142 14.98 -8.13 1.38
CA GLY A 142 14.05 -7.89 2.50
C GLY A 142 14.10 -6.46 3.05
N GLU A 143 14.71 -5.51 2.34
CA GLU A 143 14.65 -4.09 2.70
C GLU A 143 13.26 -3.52 2.41
N SER A 144 12.79 -2.57 3.22
CA SER A 144 11.54 -1.87 2.94
C SER A 144 11.74 -0.88 1.80
N VAL A 145 11.14 -1.15 0.65
CA VAL A 145 11.30 -0.33 -0.56
C VAL A 145 9.96 0.30 -0.92
N GLY A 146 9.60 1.36 -0.17
CA GLY A 146 8.43 2.18 -0.50
C GLY A 146 7.50 2.46 0.67
N ALA A 147 6.31 2.94 0.34
CA ALA A 147 5.28 3.30 1.29
C ALA A 147 4.57 2.06 1.85
N GLY A 148 4.26 2.07 3.14
CA GLY A 148 3.37 1.08 3.76
C GLY A 148 1.90 1.49 3.65
N ALA A 149 1.02 0.51 3.84
CA ALA A 149 -0.42 0.71 3.97
C ALA A 149 -0.90 0.06 5.26
N VAL A 150 -1.96 0.63 5.84
CA VAL A 150 -2.64 0.06 7.01
C VAL A 150 -4.11 -0.08 6.69
N ASN A 151 -4.66 -1.27 6.91
CA ASN A 151 -6.10 -1.49 6.89
C ASN A 151 -6.57 -1.95 8.27
N ARG A 152 -7.77 -1.51 8.66
CA ARG A 152 -8.38 -1.79 9.95
C ARG A 152 -9.77 -2.38 9.75
N MET A 153 -10.04 -3.49 10.44
CA MET A 153 -11.33 -4.18 10.44
C MET A 153 -11.77 -4.52 11.86
N GLY A 154 -13.06 -4.40 12.15
CA GLY A 154 -13.65 -4.95 13.37
C GLY A 154 -14.09 -6.40 13.14
N ALA A 155 -13.73 -7.31 14.03
CA ALA A 155 -14.12 -8.72 13.98
C ALA A 155 -14.83 -9.12 15.27
N GLY A 156 -15.91 -9.90 15.15
CA GLY A 156 -16.67 -10.41 16.29
C GLY A 156 -16.63 -11.93 16.33
N LEU A 157 -16.09 -12.52 17.40
CA LEU A 157 -16.17 -13.95 17.64
C LEU A 157 -17.40 -14.28 18.49
N VAL A 158 -18.35 -15.01 17.93
CA VAL A 158 -19.54 -15.47 18.65
C VAL A 158 -19.23 -16.78 19.37
N ARG A 159 -19.49 -16.83 20.68
CA ARG A 159 -19.43 -18.04 21.49
C ARG A 159 -20.80 -18.33 22.11
N PRO A 160 -21.24 -19.59 22.17
CA PRO A 160 -22.44 -19.94 22.94
C PRO A 160 -22.22 -19.64 24.44
N SER A 161 -23.25 -19.13 25.12
CA SER A 161 -23.23 -19.05 26.59
C SER A 161 -23.40 -20.48 27.12
N GLN A 162 -22.38 -21.02 27.76
CA GLN A 162 -22.53 -22.22 28.58
C GLN A 162 -23.38 -21.92 29.81
#